data_AF-A0AAN7R334-F1
#
_entry.id   AF-A0AAN7R334-F1
#
_cell.length_a   1.000
_cell.length_b   1.000
_cell.length_c   1.000
_cell.angle_alpha   90.00
_cell.angle_beta   90.00
_cell.angle_gamma   90.00
#
_symmetry.space_group_name_H-M   'P 1'
#
loop_
_entity.id
_entity.type
_entity.pdbx_description
1 polymer ?
#
loop_
_entity_poly.entity_id
_entity_poly.type
_entity_poly.pdbx_seq_one_letter_code
_entity_poly.pdbx_strand_id
1 'polypeptide(L)'
;MRGVHFPMAPDKFLHFLTLFILLPFSSSAFTPSDNYLLSCGSASNSTLFGRVFVGDSALPGLGFISEDQSVSVTQENPPLNSTTSLYNTARVFRGSSGYQLSIKENGTHLVRFHFSPFSAQSFELKSANFGVTVNGFAVLSDFSAGASVVKEFIFKIDGTFVEIIFIPSGSSGFGFVNAIEVFSAPPDLIIDDGARLISDARTEEYNNLTSQVLETIHRINVGGPRLTPFNDTLWRTWIPDDEYLVLNSAAKPVSTTQPPNYQGGGSSREVAPDNVYMTAQQMNRDNLTLDSKFNISWDFPVDSGGFRYLVRLHFCDIVSSALNELYFNVYINDYPAYTNLDLSVLAVHLLASPYYIDFVAGSHPPGVMRISVGPSDLSSPLRMNAILNGAEIMKIATLASLPMDKKKSHVWILVGSALAGYQVEEEEEEERN
;
A
#
# COMPACT_ATOMS: atom_id res chain seq x y z
N MET A 1 10.78 2.64 90.32
CA MET A 1 10.65 2.10 88.95
C MET A 1 9.64 2.95 88.21
N ARG A 2 10.10 3.69 87.20
CA ARG A 2 9.25 4.54 86.34
C ARG A 2 8.52 3.66 85.33
N GLY A 3 7.23 3.93 85.13
CA GLY A 3 6.41 3.37 84.06
C GLY A 3 5.09 4.14 84.01
N VAL A 4 4.98 5.03 83.03
CA VAL A 4 4.01 6.14 82.91
C VAL A 4 2.72 5.68 82.22
N HIS A 5 1.63 6.35 82.56
CA HIS A 5 0.26 6.18 82.07
C HIS A 5 0.01 6.90 80.71
N PHE A 6 -1.12 6.51 80.06
CA PHE A 6 -1.89 7.18 78.98
C PHE A 6 -1.54 6.85 77.50
N PRO A 7 -2.47 7.09 76.54
CA PRO A 7 -3.77 6.41 76.37
C PRO A 7 -4.00 5.94 74.92
N MET A 8 -5.11 5.22 74.69
CA MET A 8 -5.67 4.87 73.38
C MET A 8 -5.79 6.09 72.44
N ALA A 9 -5.29 5.96 71.21
CA ALA A 9 -5.56 6.84 70.07
C ALA A 9 -6.26 6.04 68.96
N PRO A 10 -7.13 6.68 68.16
CA PRO A 10 -8.03 5.97 67.24
C PRO A 10 -7.35 5.59 65.93
N ASP A 11 -7.83 4.49 65.35
CA ASP A 11 -7.50 3.98 64.02
C ASP A 11 -7.59 5.08 62.96
N LYS A 12 -6.44 5.39 62.35
CA LYS A 12 -6.38 6.04 61.05
C LYS A 12 -6.06 4.98 60.00
N PHE A 13 -7.12 4.41 59.44
CA PHE A 13 -7.07 3.54 58.27
C PHE A 13 -6.51 4.36 57.10
N LEU A 14 -5.27 4.11 56.73
CA LEU A 14 -4.61 4.73 55.59
C LEU A 14 -5.16 4.08 54.32
N HIS A 15 -6.24 4.63 53.76
CA HIS A 15 -6.67 4.31 52.40
C HIS A 15 -5.61 4.82 51.42
N PHE A 16 -4.70 3.93 51.02
CA PHE A 16 -3.86 4.14 49.84
C PHE A 16 -4.76 4.02 48.61
N LEU A 17 -5.37 5.13 48.21
CA LEU A 17 -6.04 5.26 46.92
C LEU A 17 -4.96 5.19 45.85
N THR A 18 -4.73 4.00 45.29
CA THR A 18 -4.01 3.83 44.02
C THR A 18 -4.82 4.56 42.96
N LEU A 19 -4.43 5.81 42.70
CA LEU A 19 -4.80 6.54 41.51
C LEU A 19 -4.17 5.79 40.33
N PHE A 20 -4.89 4.80 39.78
CA PHE A 20 -4.63 4.31 38.43
C PHE A 20 -4.85 5.51 37.52
N ILE A 21 -3.75 6.18 37.18
CA ILE A 21 -3.72 7.14 36.09
C ILE A 21 -4.05 6.29 34.85
N LEU A 22 -5.32 6.32 34.44
CA LEU A 22 -5.74 5.96 33.09
C LEU A 22 -5.09 6.99 32.17
N LEU A 23 -3.80 6.80 31.88
CA LEU A 23 -3.20 7.39 30.70
C LEU A 23 -3.99 6.78 29.54
N PRO A 24 -4.74 7.57 28.76
CA PRO A 24 -5.19 7.06 27.48
C PRO A 24 -3.92 6.64 26.76
N PHE A 25 -3.81 5.36 26.38
CA PHE A 25 -2.86 4.95 25.37
C PHE A 25 -3.30 5.64 24.08
N SER A 26 -2.93 6.91 23.93
CA SER A 26 -2.92 7.59 22.67
C SER A 26 -1.83 6.89 21.88
N SER A 27 -2.21 5.87 21.10
CA SER A 27 -1.41 5.45 19.96
C SER A 27 -1.18 6.72 19.15
N SER A 28 0.07 7.20 19.16
CA SER A 28 0.46 8.29 18.27
C SER A 28 0.18 7.78 16.87
N ALA A 29 -0.71 8.44 16.13
CA ALA A 29 -0.87 8.16 14.72
C ALA A 29 0.51 8.29 14.05
N PHE A 30 0.85 7.33 13.19
CA PHE A 30 2.09 7.38 12.42
C PHE A 30 2.20 8.71 11.69
N THR A 31 3.34 9.38 11.87
CA THR A 31 3.64 10.65 11.22
C THR A 31 4.81 10.42 10.28
N PRO A 32 4.58 10.46 8.95
CA PRO A 32 5.64 10.19 7.99
C PRO A 32 6.67 11.32 7.96
N SER A 33 7.96 10.97 7.85
CA SER A 33 9.09 11.91 7.80
C SER A 33 9.01 12.83 6.58
N ASP A 34 8.72 12.23 5.42
CA ASP A 34 8.37 12.91 4.18
C ASP A 34 6.86 12.82 3.93
N ASN A 35 6.23 13.93 3.55
CA ASN A 35 4.79 13.99 3.32
C ASN A 35 4.42 15.09 2.31
N TYR A 36 4.38 14.70 1.04
CA TYR A 36 3.97 15.54 -0.07
C TYR A 36 2.56 15.14 -0.53
N LEU A 37 1.59 16.01 -0.27
CA LEU A 37 0.22 15.88 -0.76
C LEU A 37 -0.03 17.04 -1.72
N LEU A 38 -0.01 16.79 -3.02
CA LEU A 38 -0.05 17.81 -4.07
C LEU A 38 -1.42 17.88 -4.73
N SER A 39 -2.01 19.06 -4.78
CA SER A 39 -3.17 19.39 -5.62
C SER A 39 -2.65 19.92 -6.95
N CYS A 40 -2.64 19.09 -7.98
CA CYS A 40 -1.98 19.40 -9.25
C CYS A 40 -2.82 20.37 -10.10
N GLY A 41 -2.15 21.37 -10.67
CA GLY A 41 -2.79 22.41 -11.47
C GLY A 41 -3.65 23.40 -10.66
N SER A 42 -3.39 23.51 -9.36
CA SER A 42 -4.07 24.42 -8.45
C SER A 42 -3.07 25.37 -7.76
N ALA A 43 -3.44 26.64 -7.65
CA ALA A 43 -2.74 27.62 -6.80
C ALA A 43 -3.24 27.61 -5.35
N SER A 44 -4.31 26.87 -5.06
CA SER A 44 -4.97 26.83 -3.75
C SER A 44 -4.94 25.43 -3.16
N ASN A 45 -4.97 25.38 -1.82
CA ASN A 45 -5.03 24.12 -1.11
C ASN A 45 -6.42 23.49 -1.25
N SER A 46 -6.46 22.17 -1.29
CA SER A 46 -7.67 21.36 -1.33
C SER A 46 -7.69 20.42 -0.13
N THR A 47 -8.87 20.08 0.38
CA THR A 47 -8.99 19.14 1.51
C THR A 47 -9.75 17.89 1.08
N LEU A 48 -9.19 16.72 1.40
CA LEU A 48 -9.79 15.43 1.12
C LEU A 48 -9.66 14.53 2.36
N PHE A 49 -10.79 14.10 2.94
CA PHE A 49 -10.83 13.29 4.17
C PHE A 49 -10.00 13.88 5.34
N GLY A 50 -10.05 15.20 5.51
CA GLY A 50 -9.29 15.90 6.56
C GLY A 50 -7.81 16.13 6.24
N ARG A 51 -7.32 15.66 5.08
CA ARG A 51 -5.94 15.91 4.62
C ARG A 51 -5.89 17.13 3.72
N VAL A 52 -4.89 17.99 3.95
CA VAL A 52 -4.66 19.18 3.14
C VAL A 52 -3.67 18.83 2.03
N PHE A 53 -4.13 18.92 0.79
CA PHE A 53 -3.32 18.87 -0.42
C PHE A 53 -2.93 20.29 -0.80
N VAL A 54 -1.63 20.55 -0.90
CA VAL A 54 -1.09 21.87 -1.21
C VAL A 54 -1.07 22.07 -2.72
N GLY A 55 -1.49 23.25 -3.18
CA GLY A 55 -1.43 23.60 -4.60
C GLY A 55 0.00 23.52 -5.15
N ASP A 56 0.21 22.77 -6.23
CA ASP A 56 1.54 22.56 -6.78
C ASP A 56 2.17 23.83 -7.40
N SER A 57 1.35 24.83 -7.73
CA SER A 57 1.83 26.16 -8.15
C SER A 57 2.30 27.05 -6.98
N ALA A 58 2.14 26.62 -5.73
CA ALA A 58 2.34 27.44 -4.53
C ALA A 58 3.48 26.96 -3.62
N LEU A 59 4.19 25.88 -3.95
CA LEU A 59 5.08 25.18 -3.02
C LEU A 59 6.55 25.65 -3.07
N PRO A 60 7.13 26.12 -1.94
CA PRO A 60 8.57 26.23 -1.77
C PRO A 60 9.21 24.84 -1.68
N GLY A 61 10.27 24.58 -2.46
CA GLY A 61 11.01 23.30 -2.45
C GLY A 61 10.50 22.24 -3.44
N LEU A 62 9.42 22.52 -4.17
CA LEU A 62 9.01 21.74 -5.33
C LEU A 62 9.86 22.15 -6.55
N GLY A 63 10.72 21.27 -7.03
CA GLY A 63 11.43 21.47 -8.29
C GLY A 63 10.55 21.02 -9.46
N PHE A 64 10.31 21.91 -10.43
CA PHE A 64 9.79 21.51 -11.74
C PHE A 64 10.96 21.26 -12.68
N ILE A 65 10.99 20.08 -13.33
CA ILE A 65 12.12 19.68 -14.18
C ILE A 65 12.08 20.43 -15.53
N SER A 66 10.90 20.82 -16.02
CA SER A 66 10.69 21.71 -17.18
C SER A 66 9.27 22.30 -17.13
N GLU A 67 9.11 23.45 -16.48
CA GLU A 67 7.78 24.03 -16.20
C GLU A 67 7.02 24.46 -17.46
N ASP A 68 7.76 24.91 -18.49
CA ASP A 68 7.26 25.32 -19.82
C ASP A 68 6.57 24.18 -20.59
N GLN A 69 6.88 22.93 -20.23
CA GLN A 69 6.26 21.73 -20.79
C GLN A 69 4.97 21.32 -20.09
N SER A 70 4.48 22.14 -19.14
CA SER A 70 3.25 21.85 -18.40
C SER A 70 2.27 23.03 -18.37
N VAL A 71 0.99 22.74 -18.21
CA VAL A 71 -0.07 23.75 -18.06
C VAL A 71 -1.08 23.30 -17.00
N SER A 72 -1.60 24.25 -16.23
CA SER A 72 -2.68 24.00 -15.29
C SER A 72 -4.03 24.13 -15.98
N VAL A 73 -4.92 23.16 -15.77
CA VAL A 73 -6.29 23.18 -16.29
C VAL A 73 -7.30 22.98 -15.17
N THR A 74 -8.47 23.57 -15.34
CA THR A 74 -9.58 23.50 -14.37
C THR A 74 -10.85 23.11 -15.10
N GLN A 75 -11.62 22.20 -14.51
CA GLN A 75 -12.88 21.75 -15.05
C GLN A 75 -13.89 22.91 -15.09
N GLU A 76 -14.44 23.16 -16.27
CA GLU A 76 -15.54 24.10 -16.45
C GLU A 76 -16.83 23.46 -15.96
N ASN A 77 -17.58 24.17 -15.10
CA ASN A 77 -18.86 23.70 -14.54
C ASN A 77 -18.77 22.31 -13.89
N PRO A 78 -18.00 22.14 -12.80
CA PRO A 78 -17.93 20.86 -12.11
C PRO A 78 -19.33 20.42 -11.66
N PRO A 79 -19.62 19.10 -11.64
CA PRO A 79 -20.91 18.60 -11.17
C PRO A 79 -21.23 19.16 -9.79
N LEU A 80 -22.49 19.51 -9.54
CA LEU A 80 -22.93 20.09 -8.25
C LEU A 80 -22.63 19.16 -7.05
N ASN A 81 -22.46 17.86 -7.34
CA ASN A 81 -22.10 16.80 -6.38
C ASN A 81 -20.60 16.45 -6.39
N SER A 82 -19.74 17.24 -7.06
CA SER A 82 -18.28 17.05 -7.00
C SER A 82 -17.80 17.55 -5.64
N THR A 83 -17.82 16.65 -4.66
CA THR A 83 -17.51 16.97 -3.26
C THR A 83 -16.02 17.27 -3.01
N THR A 84 -15.16 17.17 -4.02
CA THR A 84 -13.71 17.32 -3.83
C THR A 84 -13.10 18.24 -4.90
N SER A 85 -12.74 19.46 -4.50
CA SER A 85 -11.99 20.41 -5.35
C SER A 85 -10.68 19.83 -5.88
N LEU A 86 -10.14 18.79 -5.24
CA LEU A 86 -8.91 18.09 -5.64
C LEU A 86 -8.97 17.52 -7.07
N TYR A 87 -10.15 17.10 -7.52
CA TYR A 87 -10.32 16.49 -8.84
C TYR A 87 -10.87 17.44 -9.91
N ASN A 88 -11.11 18.71 -9.54
CA ASN A 88 -11.57 19.74 -10.47
C ASN A 88 -10.40 20.43 -11.18
N THR A 89 -9.15 20.16 -10.78
CA THR A 89 -7.94 20.66 -11.44
C THR A 89 -7.04 19.52 -11.88
N ALA A 90 -6.19 19.78 -12.85
CA ALA A 90 -5.11 18.89 -13.25
C ALA A 90 -3.91 19.68 -13.77
N ARG A 91 -2.71 19.13 -13.61
CA ARG A 91 -1.54 19.54 -14.39
C ARG A 91 -1.46 18.66 -15.63
N VAL A 92 -1.36 19.29 -16.80
CA VAL A 92 -1.21 18.64 -18.10
C VAL A 92 0.23 18.82 -18.57
N PHE A 93 0.86 17.74 -19.04
CA PHE A 93 2.23 17.73 -19.58
C PHE A 93 2.17 17.55 -21.09
N ARG A 94 2.76 18.48 -21.84
CA ARG A 94 2.83 18.48 -23.32
C ARG A 94 4.16 17.93 -23.86
N GLY A 95 5.11 17.73 -22.97
CA GLY A 95 6.38 17.07 -23.21
C GLY A 95 6.86 16.38 -21.93
N SER A 96 7.93 15.60 -22.02
CA SER A 96 8.49 14.87 -20.88
C SER A 96 8.94 15.83 -19.78
N SER A 97 8.21 15.86 -18.67
CA SER A 97 8.46 16.74 -17.52
C SER A 97 7.73 16.23 -16.29
N GLY A 98 7.98 16.85 -15.14
CA GLY A 98 7.29 16.50 -13.91
C GLY A 98 7.92 17.16 -12.69
N TYR A 99 7.99 16.39 -11.61
CA TYR A 99 8.28 16.89 -10.27
C TYR A 99 9.57 16.29 -9.73
N GLN A 100 10.31 17.11 -8.98
CA GLN A 100 11.42 16.68 -8.15
C GLN A 100 11.14 17.09 -6.70
N LEU A 101 11.05 16.09 -5.82
CA LEU A 101 10.69 16.24 -4.41
C LEU A 101 11.89 15.88 -3.54
N SER A 102 12.37 16.78 -2.69
CA SER A 102 13.46 16.45 -1.77
C SER A 102 13.00 15.47 -0.68
N ILE A 103 13.80 14.46 -0.37
CA ILE A 103 13.47 13.44 0.64
C ILE A 103 14.39 13.63 1.84
N LYS A 104 13.83 13.51 3.04
CA LYS A 104 14.57 13.65 4.30
C LYS A 104 15.12 12.32 4.79
N GLU A 105 14.42 11.22 4.54
CA GLU A 105 14.77 9.90 5.04
C GLU A 105 14.69 8.83 3.96
N ASN A 106 15.75 8.04 3.81
CA ASN A 106 15.76 6.90 2.89
C ASN A 106 14.92 5.76 3.48
N GLY A 107 14.22 5.01 2.62
CA GLY A 107 13.40 3.89 3.06
C GLY A 107 12.18 3.65 2.18
N THR A 108 11.22 2.91 2.73
CA THR A 108 9.97 2.60 2.05
C THR A 108 9.09 3.84 1.97
N HIS A 109 8.50 4.08 0.80
CA HIS A 109 7.62 5.21 0.52
C HIS A 109 6.40 4.72 -0.25
N LEU A 110 5.26 5.35 0.00
CA LEU A 110 4.08 5.23 -0.86
C LEU A 110 4.04 6.39 -1.84
N VAL A 111 3.82 6.07 -3.10
CA VAL A 111 3.62 7.02 -4.20
C VAL A 111 2.24 6.76 -4.80
N ARG A 112 1.35 7.76 -4.77
CA ARG A 112 0.01 7.67 -5.34
C ARG A 112 -0.22 8.73 -6.40
N PHE A 113 -0.82 8.31 -7.50
CA PHE A 113 -1.26 9.20 -8.57
C PHE A 113 -2.77 9.16 -8.68
N HIS A 114 -3.39 10.34 -8.65
CA HIS A 114 -4.82 10.48 -8.82
C HIS A 114 -5.11 11.00 -10.23
N PHE A 115 -5.91 10.26 -10.97
CA PHE A 115 -6.38 10.62 -12.30
C PHE A 115 -7.89 10.69 -12.27
N SER A 116 -8.45 11.82 -12.68
CA SER A 116 -9.88 12.07 -12.79
C SER A 116 -10.10 12.87 -14.07
N PRO A 117 -10.36 12.19 -15.20
CA PRO A 117 -10.43 12.85 -16.50
C PRO A 117 -11.65 13.77 -16.61
N PHE A 118 -11.44 14.97 -17.13
CA PHE A 118 -12.48 15.93 -17.50
C PHE A 118 -12.09 16.66 -18.79
N SER A 119 -13.01 17.44 -19.35
CA SER A 119 -12.72 18.33 -20.48
C SER A 119 -12.49 19.75 -19.96
N ALA A 120 -11.41 20.38 -20.41
CA ALA A 120 -11.10 21.77 -20.07
C ALA A 120 -10.24 22.41 -21.16
N GLN A 121 -10.57 23.65 -21.55
CA GLN A 121 -9.89 24.36 -22.64
C GLN A 121 -9.85 23.49 -23.92
N SER A 122 -8.66 23.25 -24.48
CA SER A 122 -8.43 22.38 -25.64
C SER A 122 -8.09 20.93 -25.26
N PHE A 123 -8.20 20.53 -23.98
CA PHE A 123 -7.83 19.21 -23.51
C PHE A 123 -9.06 18.36 -23.18
N GLU A 124 -9.16 17.20 -23.82
CA GLU A 124 -10.04 16.11 -23.40
C GLU A 124 -9.21 15.10 -22.62
N LEU A 125 -9.11 15.23 -21.29
CA LEU A 125 -8.16 14.44 -20.48
C LEU A 125 -8.36 12.93 -20.60
N LYS A 126 -9.57 12.49 -20.95
CA LYS A 126 -9.90 11.09 -21.23
C LYS A 126 -9.13 10.50 -22.43
N SER A 127 -8.70 11.35 -23.38
CA SER A 127 -7.92 10.96 -24.56
C SER A 127 -6.41 10.94 -24.31
N ALA A 128 -5.95 11.34 -23.11
CA ALA A 128 -4.54 11.32 -22.77
C ALA A 128 -3.97 9.90 -22.87
N ASN A 129 -2.77 9.79 -23.42
CA ASN A 129 -2.00 8.56 -23.43
C ASN A 129 -0.56 8.92 -23.03
N PHE A 130 -0.04 8.28 -21.99
CA PHE A 130 1.27 8.65 -21.45
C PHE A 130 1.87 7.54 -20.58
N GLY A 131 3.19 7.57 -20.42
CA GLY A 131 3.92 6.85 -19.40
C GLY A 131 4.19 7.71 -18.16
N VAL A 132 4.53 7.06 -17.05
CA VAL A 132 5.04 7.72 -15.86
C VAL A 132 6.25 6.94 -15.35
N THR A 133 7.33 7.65 -15.02
CA THR A 133 8.47 7.09 -14.32
C THR A 133 8.61 7.70 -12.92
N VAL A 134 9.11 6.90 -11.99
CA VAL A 134 9.50 7.32 -10.64
C VAL A 134 10.95 6.89 -10.43
N ASN A 135 11.86 7.84 -10.23
CA ASN A 135 13.32 7.60 -10.17
C ASN A 135 13.84 6.75 -11.33
N GLY A 136 13.33 7.01 -12.55
CA GLY A 136 13.68 6.26 -13.76
C GLY A 136 12.95 4.92 -13.94
N PHE A 137 12.24 4.41 -12.93
CA PHE A 137 11.43 3.19 -13.06
C PHE A 137 10.08 3.49 -13.68
N ALA A 138 9.77 2.82 -14.79
CA ALA A 138 8.45 2.93 -15.41
C ALA A 138 7.37 2.29 -14.53
N VAL A 139 6.46 3.11 -14.00
CA VAL A 139 5.31 2.67 -13.20
C VAL A 139 4.02 2.59 -14.00
N LEU A 140 3.94 3.39 -15.06
CA LEU A 140 2.83 3.40 -16.01
C LEU A 140 3.41 3.46 -17.43
N SER A 141 2.80 2.74 -18.35
CA SER A 141 3.16 2.72 -19.77
C SER A 141 1.89 2.66 -20.60
N ASP A 142 1.83 3.45 -21.68
CA ASP A 142 0.66 3.59 -22.55
C ASP A 142 -0.66 3.80 -21.77
N PHE A 143 -0.58 4.51 -20.64
CA PHE A 143 -1.68 4.64 -19.71
C PHE A 143 -2.71 5.65 -20.21
N SER A 144 -3.98 5.31 -20.05
CA SER A 144 -5.12 6.20 -20.23
C SER A 144 -6.12 6.00 -19.10
N ALA A 145 -6.74 7.09 -18.64
CA ALA A 145 -7.75 7.06 -17.60
C ALA A 145 -9.13 7.30 -18.19
N GLY A 146 -9.96 6.25 -18.24
CA GLY A 146 -11.35 6.34 -18.71
C GLY A 146 -12.34 6.86 -17.66
N ALA A 147 -11.96 6.77 -16.37
CA ALA A 147 -12.72 7.18 -15.19
C ALA A 147 -11.75 7.57 -14.07
N SER A 148 -12.27 8.07 -12.95
CA SER A 148 -11.45 8.42 -11.79
C SER A 148 -10.80 7.19 -11.18
N VAL A 149 -9.48 7.23 -11.01
CA VAL A 149 -8.66 6.13 -10.49
C VAL A 149 -7.48 6.66 -9.68
N VAL A 150 -7.11 5.93 -8.64
CA VAL A 150 -5.87 6.16 -7.87
C VAL A 150 -4.95 4.97 -8.13
N LYS A 151 -3.74 5.24 -8.61
CA LYS A 151 -2.68 4.23 -8.77
C LYS A 151 -1.70 4.36 -7.62
N GLU A 152 -1.47 3.28 -6.88
CA GLU A 152 -0.62 3.25 -5.69
C GLU A 152 0.58 2.34 -5.92
N PHE A 153 1.75 2.86 -5.61
CA PHE A 153 3.01 2.16 -5.72
C PHE A 153 3.78 2.25 -4.40
N ILE A 154 4.50 1.20 -4.05
CA ILE A 154 5.41 1.15 -2.90
C ILE A 154 6.83 1.01 -3.44
N PHE A 155 7.69 1.91 -2.98
CA PHE A 155 9.08 2.03 -3.41
C PHE A 155 10.02 2.04 -2.22
N LYS A 156 11.17 1.39 -2.36
CA LYS A 156 12.33 1.74 -1.57
C LYS A 156 13.10 2.84 -2.27
N ILE A 157 13.23 3.98 -1.59
CA ILE A 157 13.90 5.17 -2.11
C ILE A 157 15.21 5.33 -1.34
N ASP A 158 16.31 5.26 -2.07
CA ASP A 158 17.66 5.44 -1.56
C ASP A 158 18.33 6.60 -2.32
N GLY A 159 18.05 7.82 -1.85
CA GLY A 159 18.46 9.04 -2.54
C GLY A 159 17.89 10.29 -1.89
N THR A 160 18.35 11.46 -2.35
CA THR A 160 17.96 12.76 -1.77
C THR A 160 16.71 13.36 -2.40
N PHE A 161 16.22 12.78 -3.49
CA PHE A 161 15.02 13.23 -4.17
C PHE A 161 14.21 12.07 -4.76
N VAL A 162 12.92 12.32 -4.94
CA VAL A 162 12.03 11.55 -5.80
C VAL A 162 11.76 12.36 -7.05
N GLU A 163 12.15 11.81 -8.17
CA GLU A 163 11.86 12.33 -9.50
C GLU A 163 10.66 11.59 -10.10
N ILE A 164 9.63 12.33 -10.49
CA ILE A 164 8.43 11.82 -11.14
C ILE A 164 8.36 12.48 -12.50
N ILE A 165 8.41 11.69 -13.58
CA ILE A 165 8.35 12.20 -14.95
C ILE A 165 7.12 11.63 -15.65
N PHE A 166 6.29 12.51 -16.20
CA PHE A 166 5.20 12.16 -17.10
C PHE A 166 5.72 12.25 -18.53
N ILE A 167 5.47 11.21 -19.32
CA ILE A 167 6.00 11.05 -20.67
C ILE A 167 4.82 10.91 -21.63
N PRO A 168 4.35 12.01 -22.25
CA PRO A 168 3.29 11.96 -23.25
C PRO A 168 3.60 10.99 -24.40
N SER A 169 2.60 10.25 -24.85
CA SER A 169 2.70 9.30 -25.95
C SER A 169 1.43 9.30 -26.82
N GLY A 170 1.48 8.60 -27.95
CA GLY A 170 0.36 8.50 -28.87
C GLY A 170 -0.01 9.81 -29.58
N SER A 171 -1.19 9.84 -30.19
CA SER A 171 -1.65 10.96 -31.03
C SER A 171 -2.19 12.16 -30.25
N SER A 172 -2.59 11.97 -28.99
CA SER A 172 -3.04 13.09 -28.14
C SER A 172 -1.87 13.97 -27.72
N GLY A 173 -0.69 13.39 -27.51
CA GLY A 173 0.55 14.14 -27.25
C GLY A 173 0.56 14.84 -25.90
N PHE A 174 -0.23 14.39 -24.92
CA PHE A 174 -0.18 14.90 -23.55
C PHE A 174 -0.48 13.84 -22.50
N GLY A 175 0.04 14.06 -21.29
CA GLY A 175 -0.33 13.34 -20.07
C GLY A 175 -0.90 14.29 -19.02
N PHE A 176 -1.50 13.76 -17.94
CA PHE A 176 -2.04 14.61 -16.88
C PHE A 176 -2.03 13.93 -15.52
N VAL A 177 -2.17 14.72 -14.46
CA VAL A 177 -2.38 14.25 -13.08
C VAL A 177 -3.20 15.27 -12.29
N ASN A 178 -4.12 14.80 -11.44
CA ASN A 178 -4.96 15.66 -10.60
C ASN A 178 -4.37 15.84 -9.20
N ALA A 179 -3.78 14.79 -8.65
CA ALA A 179 -3.09 14.85 -7.36
C ALA A 179 -1.98 13.81 -7.27
N ILE A 180 -0.97 14.12 -6.45
CA ILE A 180 0.14 13.23 -6.14
C ILE A 180 0.27 13.13 -4.62
N GLU A 181 0.43 11.91 -4.11
CA GLU A 181 0.85 11.66 -2.74
C GLU A 181 2.24 11.00 -2.77
N VAL A 182 3.21 11.54 -2.04
CA VAL A 182 4.51 10.89 -1.78
C VAL A 182 4.80 11.02 -0.30
N PHE A 183 4.83 9.91 0.42
CA PHE A 183 5.10 9.94 1.86
C PHE A 183 5.86 8.70 2.34
N SER A 184 6.68 8.87 3.37
CA SER A 184 7.43 7.77 3.98
C SER A 184 6.46 6.76 4.58
N ALA A 185 6.74 5.48 4.37
CA ALA A 185 6.02 4.38 5.00
C ALA A 185 6.75 3.94 6.28
N PRO A 186 6.05 3.27 7.21
CA PRO A 186 6.69 2.58 8.31
C PRO A 186 7.71 1.54 7.82
N PRO A 187 8.82 1.33 8.54
CA PRO A 187 9.87 0.40 8.13
C PRO A 187 9.42 -1.06 8.11
N ASP A 188 8.36 -1.41 8.84
CA ASP A 188 7.76 -2.74 8.90
C ASP A 188 6.66 -2.97 7.85
N LEU A 189 6.35 -1.98 7.00
CA LEU A 189 5.33 -2.14 5.97
C LEU A 189 5.71 -3.21 4.94
N ILE A 190 6.95 -3.21 4.46
CA ILE A 190 7.51 -4.24 3.57
C ILE A 190 8.86 -4.63 4.14
N ILE A 191 9.04 -5.91 4.43
CA ILE A 191 10.28 -6.48 4.97
C ILE A 191 10.76 -7.62 4.08
N ASP A 192 12.07 -7.90 4.09
CA ASP A 192 12.65 -8.98 3.29
C ASP A 192 12.47 -10.36 3.92
N ASP A 193 12.18 -10.42 5.22
CA ASP A 193 12.13 -11.66 6.00
C ASP A 193 10.75 -12.33 5.92
N GLY A 194 10.73 -13.66 5.83
CA GLY A 194 9.54 -14.48 5.97
C GLY A 194 8.65 -14.64 4.73
N ALA A 195 8.93 -13.94 3.62
CA ALA A 195 8.19 -14.10 2.37
C ALA A 195 8.49 -15.45 1.70
N ARG A 196 7.47 -16.05 1.07
CA ARG A 196 7.60 -17.38 0.43
C ARG A 196 7.18 -17.39 -1.01
N LEU A 197 8.03 -17.90 -1.90
CA LEU A 197 7.70 -18.15 -3.30
C LEU A 197 6.86 -19.44 -3.40
N ILE A 198 5.66 -19.33 -3.96
CA ILE A 198 4.75 -20.44 -4.21
C ILE A 198 4.79 -20.82 -5.69
N SER A 199 5.05 -22.10 -5.94
CA SER A 199 5.03 -22.71 -7.27
C SER A 199 4.35 -24.07 -7.21
N ASP A 200 4.10 -24.66 -8.37
CA ASP A 200 3.52 -26.00 -8.52
C ASP A 200 4.36 -27.09 -7.87
N ALA A 201 5.67 -26.94 -7.89
CA ALA A 201 6.61 -27.94 -7.40
C ALA A 201 7.01 -27.73 -5.94
N ARG A 202 7.17 -26.47 -5.49
CA ARG A 202 7.83 -26.13 -4.22
C ARG A 202 7.35 -24.83 -3.60
N THR A 203 7.49 -24.76 -2.27
CA THR A 203 7.48 -23.53 -1.47
C THR A 203 8.91 -23.24 -1.04
N GLU A 204 9.43 -22.06 -1.38
CA GLU A 204 10.81 -21.65 -1.08
C GLU A 204 10.82 -20.26 -0.46
N GLU A 205 11.87 -19.90 0.27
CA GLU A 205 12.04 -18.55 0.80
C GLU A 205 12.24 -17.54 -0.35
N TYR A 206 11.60 -16.38 -0.26
CA TYR A 206 11.71 -15.30 -1.23
C TYR A 206 12.42 -14.10 -0.60
N ASN A 207 13.60 -13.77 -1.14
CA ASN A 207 14.43 -12.68 -0.66
C ASN A 207 14.30 -11.43 -1.56
N ASN A 208 14.73 -10.27 -1.04
CA ASN A 208 14.80 -8.99 -1.75
C ASN A 208 13.43 -8.41 -2.15
N LEU A 209 12.41 -8.60 -1.31
CA LEU A 209 11.11 -7.99 -1.48
C LEU A 209 11.17 -6.46 -1.34
N THR A 210 11.98 -5.94 -0.41
CA THR A 210 12.12 -4.48 -0.19
C THR A 210 12.73 -3.76 -1.39
N SER A 211 13.47 -4.47 -2.24
CA SER A 211 14.06 -3.91 -3.46
C SER A 211 13.09 -3.94 -4.65
N GLN A 212 11.92 -4.56 -4.52
CA GLN A 212 10.90 -4.58 -5.57
C GLN A 212 10.07 -3.30 -5.57
N VAL A 213 9.59 -2.92 -6.74
CA VAL A 213 8.52 -1.93 -6.90
C VAL A 213 7.19 -2.66 -6.89
N LEU A 214 6.29 -2.29 -5.98
CA LEU A 214 5.01 -2.96 -5.79
C LEU A 214 3.88 -2.03 -6.23
N GLU A 215 3.02 -2.48 -7.14
CA GLU A 215 1.77 -1.80 -7.50
C GLU A 215 0.60 -2.48 -6.79
N THR A 216 -0.16 -1.76 -5.98
CA THR A 216 -1.35 -2.34 -5.32
C THR A 216 -2.46 -2.60 -6.34
N ILE A 217 -2.89 -3.86 -6.47
CA ILE A 217 -3.99 -4.30 -7.33
C ILE A 217 -5.27 -4.50 -6.50
N HIS A 218 -5.17 -5.26 -5.41
CA HIS A 218 -6.30 -5.52 -4.50
C HIS A 218 -5.94 -5.25 -3.06
N ARG A 219 -6.93 -4.78 -2.30
CA ARG A 219 -6.84 -4.57 -0.85
C ARG A 219 -8.20 -4.81 -0.23
N ILE A 220 -8.31 -5.91 0.52
CA ILE A 220 -9.58 -6.55 0.85
C ILE A 220 -9.76 -6.61 2.36
N ASN A 221 -10.87 -6.08 2.85
CA ASN A 221 -11.34 -6.24 4.22
C ASN A 221 -12.28 -7.46 4.28
N VAL A 222 -11.78 -8.61 4.71
CA VAL A 222 -12.49 -9.88 4.57
C VAL A 222 -13.55 -10.02 5.67
N GLY A 223 -14.80 -10.27 5.27
CA GLY A 223 -15.96 -10.32 6.16
C GLY A 223 -16.38 -8.96 6.74
N GLY A 224 -15.74 -7.88 6.30
CA GLY A 224 -15.93 -6.54 6.83
C GLY A 224 -16.43 -5.53 5.80
N PRO A 225 -16.91 -4.36 6.25
CA PRO A 225 -17.38 -3.30 5.35
C PRO A 225 -16.21 -2.60 4.65
N ARG A 226 -16.55 -1.80 3.63
CA ARG A 226 -15.58 -0.91 2.96
C ARG A 226 -14.96 0.07 3.95
N LEU A 227 -13.63 0.12 3.97
CA LEU A 227 -12.86 1.12 4.70
C LEU A 227 -12.39 2.20 3.72
N THR A 228 -12.55 3.46 4.13
CA THR A 228 -12.11 4.62 3.36
C THR A 228 -10.81 5.16 3.95
N PRO A 229 -10.10 6.07 3.25
CA PRO A 229 -8.90 6.69 3.78
C PRO A 229 -9.07 7.33 5.16
N PHE A 230 -10.28 7.75 5.53
CA PHE A 230 -10.58 8.30 6.85
C PHE A 230 -10.43 7.28 8.00
N ASN A 231 -10.63 6.00 7.71
CA ASN A 231 -10.59 4.90 8.69
C ASN A 231 -9.31 4.05 8.56
N ASP A 232 -8.32 4.48 7.77
CA ASP A 232 -7.08 3.75 7.55
C ASP A 232 -5.87 4.57 8.02
N THR A 233 -4.87 3.87 8.54
CA THR A 233 -3.64 4.44 9.12
C THR A 233 -2.68 5.02 8.09
N LEU A 234 -2.75 4.57 6.83
CA LEU A 234 -1.97 5.07 5.70
C LEU A 234 -2.88 5.58 4.57
N TRP A 235 -4.12 5.96 4.90
CA TRP A 235 -5.11 6.52 3.96
C TRP A 235 -5.44 5.61 2.78
N ARG A 236 -5.35 4.30 2.97
CA ARG A 236 -5.73 3.28 2.00
C ARG A 236 -7.24 3.07 1.98
N THR A 237 -7.71 2.47 0.89
CA THR A 237 -9.08 1.97 0.78
C THR A 237 -9.05 0.45 0.82
N TRP A 238 -9.88 -0.14 1.70
CA TRP A 238 -10.10 -1.58 1.75
C TRP A 238 -11.52 -1.87 1.29
N ILE A 239 -11.69 -2.79 0.34
CA ILE A 239 -13.01 -3.16 -0.20
C ILE A 239 -13.49 -4.49 0.39
N PRO A 240 -14.81 -4.73 0.47
CA PRO A 240 -15.34 -6.02 0.92
C PRO A 240 -14.93 -7.18 0.01
N ASP A 241 -14.96 -8.40 0.53
CA ASP A 241 -14.55 -9.61 -0.19
C ASP A 241 -15.69 -10.28 -0.99
N ASP A 242 -16.95 -9.84 -0.79
CA ASP A 242 -18.16 -10.53 -1.27
C ASP A 242 -18.15 -10.84 -2.79
N GLU A 243 -17.62 -9.92 -3.59
CA GLU A 243 -17.58 -10.05 -5.06
C GLU A 243 -16.50 -11.03 -5.56
N TYR A 244 -15.57 -11.42 -4.68
CA TYR A 244 -14.44 -12.30 -5.03
C TYR A 244 -14.64 -13.73 -4.54
N LEU A 245 -15.60 -13.98 -3.64
CA LEU A 245 -15.91 -15.33 -3.16
C LEU A 245 -16.35 -16.23 -4.31
N VAL A 246 -15.70 -17.38 -4.44
CA VAL A 246 -16.08 -18.40 -5.43
C VAL A 246 -17.43 -19.04 -5.07
N LEU A 247 -17.69 -19.21 -3.77
CA LEU A 247 -18.96 -19.74 -3.26
C LEU A 247 -19.35 -19.05 -1.95
N ASN A 248 -20.30 -18.12 -2.02
CA ASN A 248 -20.73 -17.33 -0.85
C ASN A 248 -21.25 -18.21 0.28
N SER A 249 -21.90 -19.34 -0.02
CA SER A 249 -22.42 -20.25 1.00
C SER A 249 -21.34 -20.98 1.81
N ALA A 250 -20.09 -21.01 1.34
CA ALA A 250 -18.96 -21.60 2.06
C ALA A 250 -18.42 -20.67 3.16
N ALA A 251 -18.63 -19.36 3.05
CA ALA A 251 -18.12 -18.36 3.97
C ALA A 251 -19.21 -17.86 4.92
N LYS A 252 -18.83 -17.55 6.15
CA LYS A 252 -19.68 -16.91 7.15
C LYS A 252 -18.91 -15.76 7.80
N PRO A 253 -19.40 -14.52 7.71
CA PRO A 253 -18.70 -13.38 8.31
C PRO A 253 -18.77 -13.46 9.84
N VAL A 254 -17.70 -13.03 10.48
CA VAL A 254 -17.59 -12.88 11.93
C VAL A 254 -16.91 -11.56 12.25
N SER A 255 -17.33 -10.93 13.34
CA SER A 255 -16.78 -9.65 13.78
C SER A 255 -16.69 -9.58 15.30
N THR A 256 -15.80 -8.72 15.78
CA THR A 256 -15.64 -8.40 17.19
C THR A 256 -15.61 -6.90 17.39
N THR A 257 -15.95 -6.45 18.61
CA THR A 257 -15.76 -5.06 19.04
C THR A 257 -14.51 -4.88 19.89
N GLN A 258 -13.80 -5.98 20.20
CA GLN A 258 -12.56 -5.93 20.97
C GLN A 258 -11.41 -5.46 20.08
N PRO A 259 -10.60 -4.50 20.54
CA PRO A 259 -9.43 -4.06 19.78
C PRO A 259 -8.40 -5.20 19.66
N PRO A 260 -7.65 -5.29 18.56
CA PRO A 260 -6.62 -6.31 18.41
C PRO A 260 -5.44 -6.13 19.38
N ASN A 261 -4.88 -7.25 19.84
CA ASN A 261 -3.75 -7.32 20.76
C ASN A 261 -2.42 -7.28 20.02
N TYR A 262 -2.04 -6.12 19.48
CA TYR A 262 -0.76 -5.93 18.77
C TYR A 262 0.47 -6.33 19.61
N GLN A 263 1.29 -7.25 19.08
CA GLN A 263 2.52 -7.76 19.72
C GLN A 263 3.77 -7.38 18.92
N GLY A 264 4.89 -7.21 19.62
CA GLY A 264 6.19 -7.04 18.95
C GLY A 264 6.56 -8.27 18.12
N GLY A 265 7.00 -8.07 16.88
CA GLY A 265 7.25 -9.15 15.92
C GLY A 265 6.00 -9.67 15.18
N GLY A 266 4.81 -9.15 15.51
CA GLY A 266 3.59 -9.34 14.73
C GLY A 266 3.33 -8.20 13.76
N SER A 267 2.07 -8.03 13.34
CA SER A 267 1.67 -6.88 12.52
C SER A 267 1.60 -5.59 13.34
N SER A 268 1.64 -4.43 12.68
CA SER A 268 1.37 -3.11 13.26
C SER A 268 0.05 -2.52 12.75
N ARG A 269 -0.39 -1.41 13.36
CA ARG A 269 -1.61 -0.68 12.96
C ARG A 269 -1.45 -0.06 11.58
N GLU A 270 -0.22 0.25 11.20
CA GLU A 270 0.12 0.84 9.92
C GLU A 270 0.17 -0.21 8.81
N VAL A 271 0.55 -1.46 9.12
CA VAL A 271 0.43 -2.58 8.17
C VAL A 271 -1.03 -2.85 7.80
N ALA A 272 -1.96 -2.88 8.76
CA ALA A 272 -3.40 -2.84 8.50
C ALA A 272 -4.17 -2.29 9.71
N PRO A 273 -5.25 -1.53 9.49
CA PRO A 273 -6.01 -0.91 10.58
C PRO A 273 -6.79 -1.97 11.37
N ASP A 274 -7.15 -1.65 12.62
CA ASP A 274 -7.89 -2.53 13.52
C ASP A 274 -9.12 -3.16 12.86
N ASN A 275 -9.85 -2.36 12.08
CA ASN A 275 -11.07 -2.78 11.40
C ASN A 275 -10.87 -3.98 10.47
N VAL A 276 -9.66 -4.20 9.93
CA VAL A 276 -9.33 -5.39 9.14
C VAL A 276 -9.22 -6.61 10.05
N TYR A 277 -8.52 -6.47 11.19
CA TYR A 277 -8.32 -7.56 12.14
C TYR A 277 -9.53 -7.84 13.05
N MET A 278 -10.51 -6.94 13.06
CA MET A 278 -11.77 -7.08 13.81
C MET A 278 -12.88 -7.78 13.02
N THR A 279 -12.65 -8.09 11.75
CA THR A 279 -13.55 -8.88 10.90
C THR A 279 -12.82 -10.05 10.28
N ALA A 280 -13.55 -11.10 9.94
CA ALA A 280 -13.06 -12.22 9.16
C ALA A 280 -14.19 -12.92 8.44
N GLN A 281 -13.85 -13.72 7.42
CA GLN A 281 -14.68 -14.84 7.01
C GLN A 281 -14.19 -16.10 7.73
N GLN A 282 -15.13 -16.92 8.20
CA GLN A 282 -14.87 -18.26 8.69
C GLN A 282 -15.68 -19.31 7.91
N MET A 283 -15.39 -20.59 8.11
CA MET A 283 -16.12 -21.65 7.41
C MET A 283 -17.60 -21.66 7.84
N ASN A 284 -18.51 -21.64 6.87
CA ASN A 284 -19.93 -21.77 7.14
C ASN A 284 -20.32 -23.25 7.34
N ARG A 285 -20.52 -23.64 8.60
CA ARG A 285 -20.80 -25.03 8.98
C ARG A 285 -22.19 -25.26 9.59
N ASP A 286 -23.07 -24.26 9.58
CA ASP A 286 -24.35 -24.27 10.33
C ASP A 286 -25.30 -25.42 9.91
N ASN A 287 -25.17 -25.96 8.69
CA ASN A 287 -26.04 -27.04 8.16
C ASN A 287 -25.25 -28.21 7.55
N LEU A 288 -24.04 -28.48 8.04
CA LEU A 288 -23.17 -29.52 7.51
C LEU A 288 -22.98 -30.68 8.49
N THR A 289 -22.60 -31.84 7.99
CA THR A 289 -22.14 -32.94 8.85
C THR A 289 -20.84 -32.56 9.54
N LEU A 290 -20.59 -33.12 10.72
CA LEU A 290 -19.40 -32.80 11.53
C LEU A 290 -18.07 -33.03 10.79
N ASP A 291 -18.03 -33.94 9.82
CA ASP A 291 -16.82 -34.29 9.07
C ASP A 291 -16.72 -33.61 7.69
N SER A 292 -17.66 -32.72 7.34
CA SER A 292 -17.68 -32.04 6.04
C SER A 292 -16.50 -31.08 5.86
N LYS A 293 -15.54 -31.43 5.00
CA LYS A 293 -14.36 -30.61 4.65
C LYS A 293 -14.58 -29.87 3.33
N PHE A 294 -14.28 -28.58 3.32
CA PHE A 294 -14.28 -27.73 2.14
C PHE A 294 -13.38 -26.52 2.41
N ASN A 295 -13.01 -25.81 1.35
CA ASN A 295 -12.26 -24.57 1.44
C ASN A 295 -13.19 -23.38 1.22
N ILE A 296 -12.87 -22.26 1.85
CA ILE A 296 -13.31 -20.94 1.39
C ILE A 296 -12.31 -20.49 0.35
N SER A 297 -12.78 -20.03 -0.80
CA SER A 297 -11.93 -19.63 -1.92
C SER A 297 -12.37 -18.27 -2.45
N TRP A 298 -11.38 -17.45 -2.80
CA TRP A 298 -11.55 -16.17 -3.46
C TRP A 298 -10.77 -16.14 -4.77
N ASP A 299 -11.39 -15.64 -5.83
CA ASP A 299 -10.77 -15.44 -7.15
C ASP A 299 -10.60 -13.94 -7.41
N PHE A 300 -9.35 -13.48 -7.37
CA PHE A 300 -9.01 -12.08 -7.60
C PHE A 300 -8.52 -11.88 -9.04
N PRO A 301 -9.18 -11.04 -9.86
CA PRO A 301 -8.71 -10.73 -11.21
C PRO A 301 -7.38 -9.98 -11.19
N VAL A 302 -6.38 -10.44 -11.92
CA VAL A 302 -5.05 -9.82 -12.03
C VAL A 302 -4.61 -9.77 -13.50
N ASP A 303 -3.48 -9.13 -13.80
CA ASP A 303 -2.96 -9.12 -15.18
C ASP A 303 -2.53 -10.53 -15.62
N SER A 304 -2.94 -10.92 -16.82
CA SER A 304 -2.57 -12.20 -17.44
C SER A 304 -1.16 -12.22 -18.04
N GLY A 305 -0.41 -11.12 -17.92
CA GLY A 305 0.90 -10.91 -18.56
C GLY A 305 2.09 -11.68 -17.95
N GLY A 306 1.84 -12.69 -17.11
CA GLY A 306 2.90 -13.51 -16.50
C GLY A 306 3.69 -12.80 -15.39
N PHE A 307 3.12 -11.75 -14.78
CA PHE A 307 3.73 -11.07 -13.64
C PHE A 307 3.74 -11.94 -12.38
N ARG A 308 4.65 -11.62 -11.46
CA ARG A 308 4.61 -12.09 -10.08
C ARG A 308 3.87 -11.08 -9.22
N TYR A 309 3.24 -11.58 -8.17
CA TYR A 309 2.49 -10.79 -7.22
C TYR A 309 2.95 -11.13 -5.81
N LEU A 310 3.13 -10.12 -4.98
CA LEU A 310 3.12 -10.25 -3.53
C LEU A 310 1.66 -10.40 -3.10
N VAL A 311 1.35 -11.49 -2.41
CA VAL A 311 0.07 -11.78 -1.78
C VAL A 311 0.29 -11.76 -0.27
N ARG A 312 -0.21 -10.72 0.39
CA ARG A 312 -0.19 -10.60 1.84
C ARG A 312 -1.54 -11.03 2.40
N LEU A 313 -1.53 -12.00 3.30
CA LEU A 313 -2.73 -12.44 4.01
C LEU A 313 -2.68 -12.01 5.46
N HIS A 314 -3.74 -11.35 5.92
CA HIS A 314 -3.89 -10.84 7.27
C HIS A 314 -4.74 -11.79 8.12
N PHE A 315 -4.25 -12.08 9.32
CA PHE A 315 -4.86 -13.00 10.27
C PHE A 315 -4.94 -12.39 11.66
N CYS A 316 -6.04 -12.65 12.35
CA CYS A 316 -6.26 -12.33 13.74
C CYS A 316 -7.32 -13.30 14.27
N ASP A 317 -6.96 -14.18 15.20
CA ASP A 317 -7.89 -15.17 15.72
C ASP A 317 -8.91 -14.52 16.65
N ILE A 318 -10.09 -14.24 16.08
CA ILE A 318 -11.26 -13.68 16.76
C ILE A 318 -12.38 -14.72 16.94
N VAL A 319 -12.13 -15.99 16.62
CA VAL A 319 -13.14 -17.07 16.63
C VAL A 319 -12.87 -18.12 17.70
N SER A 320 -11.60 -18.33 18.09
CA SER A 320 -11.23 -19.32 19.10
C SER A 320 -11.53 -18.82 20.51
N SER A 321 -11.88 -19.77 21.39
CA SER A 321 -12.10 -19.49 22.82
C SER A 321 -10.84 -19.68 23.66
N ALA A 322 -9.89 -20.46 23.16
CA ALA A 322 -8.58 -20.70 23.76
C ALA A 322 -7.50 -20.86 22.69
N LEU A 323 -6.24 -20.79 23.10
CA LEU A 323 -5.09 -21.09 22.23
C LEU A 323 -5.14 -22.54 21.74
N ASN A 324 -4.52 -22.80 20.59
CA ASN A 324 -4.35 -24.14 20.01
C ASN A 324 -5.69 -24.82 19.64
N GLU A 325 -6.75 -24.05 19.40
CA GLU A 325 -8.06 -24.58 18.96
C GLU A 325 -8.28 -24.52 17.44
N LEU A 326 -7.47 -23.75 16.72
CA LEU A 326 -7.65 -23.47 15.30
C LEU A 326 -6.41 -23.85 14.49
N TYR A 327 -6.53 -24.92 13.71
CA TYR A 327 -5.54 -25.36 12.73
C TYR A 327 -6.14 -25.39 11.34
N PHE A 328 -5.53 -24.66 10.41
CA PHE A 328 -6.01 -24.57 9.04
C PHE A 328 -4.88 -24.50 8.03
N ASN A 329 -5.20 -24.68 6.77
CA ASN A 329 -4.28 -24.65 5.64
C ASN A 329 -4.60 -23.43 4.78
N VAL A 330 -3.56 -22.86 4.19
CA VAL A 330 -3.61 -21.76 3.23
C VAL A 330 -3.11 -22.27 1.90
N TYR A 331 -3.84 -21.93 0.83
CA TYR A 331 -3.50 -22.29 -0.54
C TYR A 331 -3.47 -21.04 -1.42
N ILE A 332 -2.47 -20.97 -2.31
CA ILE A 332 -2.36 -19.95 -3.35
C ILE A 332 -2.35 -20.68 -4.69
N ASN A 333 -3.31 -20.36 -5.55
CA ASN A 333 -3.58 -21.03 -6.82
C ASN A 333 -3.67 -22.56 -6.69
N ASP A 334 -4.43 -23.01 -5.69
CA ASP A 334 -4.62 -24.43 -5.36
C ASP A 334 -3.35 -25.17 -4.89
N TYR A 335 -2.20 -24.50 -4.80
CA TYR A 335 -0.97 -25.03 -4.22
C TYR A 335 -0.88 -24.75 -2.71
N PRO A 336 -0.41 -25.71 -1.89
CA PRO A 336 -0.27 -25.51 -0.46
C PRO A 336 0.79 -24.44 -0.18
N ALA A 337 0.39 -23.34 0.45
CA ALA A 337 1.27 -22.21 0.79
C ALA A 337 1.66 -22.20 2.27
N TYR A 338 0.74 -22.61 3.15
CA TYR A 338 1.01 -22.84 4.56
C TYR A 338 0.15 -24.01 5.06
N THR A 339 0.77 -25.03 5.63
CA THR A 339 0.05 -26.18 6.19
C THR A 339 0.01 -26.11 7.71
N ASN A 340 -1.10 -26.54 8.30
CA ASN A 340 -1.30 -26.62 9.75
C ASN A 340 -1.00 -25.29 10.47
N LEU A 341 -1.41 -24.18 9.88
CA LEU A 341 -1.26 -22.84 10.43
C LEU A 341 -1.93 -22.78 11.81
N ASP A 342 -1.13 -22.44 12.81
CA ASP A 342 -1.54 -22.16 14.18
C ASP A 342 -1.14 -20.72 14.53
N LEU A 343 -2.12 -19.84 14.57
CA LEU A 343 -1.92 -18.42 14.88
C LEU A 343 -1.44 -18.22 16.33
N SER A 344 -1.74 -19.16 17.23
CA SER A 344 -1.32 -19.08 18.64
C SER A 344 0.20 -19.14 18.77
N VAL A 345 0.88 -19.85 17.88
CA VAL A 345 2.34 -19.96 17.87
C VAL A 345 2.98 -18.73 17.24
N LEU A 346 2.42 -18.23 16.13
CA LEU A 346 2.96 -17.08 15.41
C LEU A 346 2.73 -15.76 16.14
N ALA A 347 1.63 -15.64 16.89
CA ALA A 347 1.23 -14.41 17.55
C ALA A 347 1.55 -14.40 19.06
N VAL A 348 2.70 -14.98 19.42
CA VAL A 348 3.28 -14.95 20.79
C VAL A 348 2.32 -15.45 21.88
N HIS A 349 1.55 -16.50 21.59
CA HIS A 349 0.63 -17.15 22.53
C HIS A 349 -0.46 -16.23 23.11
N LEU A 350 -0.98 -15.29 22.31
CA LEU A 350 -2.08 -14.43 22.69
C LEU A 350 -3.17 -14.38 21.60
N LEU A 351 -4.42 -14.62 21.98
CA LEU A 351 -5.58 -14.52 21.07
C LEU A 351 -5.80 -13.09 20.59
N ALA A 352 -6.52 -12.96 19.47
CA ALA A 352 -6.81 -11.68 18.82
C ALA A 352 -5.56 -10.84 18.54
N SER A 353 -4.40 -11.48 18.33
CA SER A 353 -3.15 -10.82 18.01
C SER A 353 -2.93 -10.80 16.49
N PRO A 354 -2.84 -9.61 15.87
CA PRO A 354 -2.63 -9.48 14.43
C PRO A 354 -1.32 -10.07 13.91
N TYR A 355 -1.41 -10.79 12.80
CA TYR A 355 -0.27 -11.33 12.07
C TYR A 355 -0.54 -11.26 10.57
N TYR A 356 0.51 -11.13 9.77
CA TYR A 356 0.40 -11.25 8.32
C TYR A 356 1.43 -12.24 7.79
N ILE A 357 1.15 -12.85 6.65
CA ILE A 357 2.07 -13.75 5.96
C ILE A 357 2.15 -13.32 4.50
N ASP A 358 3.37 -13.18 4.01
CA ASP A 358 3.67 -12.77 2.65
C ASP A 358 4.03 -13.96 1.76
N PHE A 359 3.38 -14.04 0.62
CA PHE A 359 3.64 -15.02 -0.42
C PHE A 359 3.95 -14.31 -1.74
N VAL A 360 4.79 -14.91 -2.57
CA VAL A 360 5.02 -14.47 -3.94
C VAL A 360 4.56 -15.55 -4.88
N ALA A 361 3.69 -15.22 -5.83
CA ALA A 361 3.16 -16.18 -6.79
C ALA A 361 2.89 -15.53 -8.14
N GLY A 362 2.95 -16.32 -9.23
CA GLY A 362 2.35 -15.92 -10.50
C GLY A 362 0.84 -16.16 -10.49
N SER A 363 0.08 -15.57 -11.41
CA SER A 363 -1.35 -15.88 -11.57
C SER A 363 -1.54 -17.29 -12.15
N HIS A 364 -2.42 -18.11 -11.56
CA HIS A 364 -2.76 -19.42 -12.09
C HIS A 364 -4.22 -19.79 -11.75
N PRO A 365 -5.14 -19.90 -12.73
CA PRO A 365 -4.92 -19.70 -14.17
C PRO A 365 -4.51 -18.26 -14.53
N PRO A 366 -3.96 -18.01 -15.74
CA PRO A 366 -3.56 -16.66 -16.14
C PRO A 366 -4.68 -15.64 -15.93
N GLY A 367 -4.36 -14.54 -15.27
CA GLY A 367 -5.30 -13.45 -15.00
C GLY A 367 -6.16 -13.62 -13.75
N VAL A 368 -5.99 -14.71 -12.98
CA VAL A 368 -6.64 -14.89 -11.68
C VAL A 368 -5.60 -15.29 -10.63
N MET A 369 -5.67 -14.66 -9.47
CA MET A 369 -4.99 -15.09 -8.26
C MET A 369 -6.02 -15.72 -7.34
N ARG A 370 -5.98 -17.04 -7.17
CA ARG A 370 -6.88 -17.77 -6.28
C ARG A 370 -6.26 -17.90 -4.90
N ILE A 371 -6.98 -17.47 -3.88
CA ILE A 371 -6.60 -17.65 -2.46
C ILE A 371 -7.63 -18.58 -1.84
N SER A 372 -7.19 -19.58 -1.08
CA SER A 372 -8.11 -20.44 -0.34
C SER A 372 -7.63 -20.73 1.07
N VAL A 373 -8.56 -20.84 2.01
CA VAL A 373 -8.32 -21.34 3.36
C VAL A 373 -9.24 -22.52 3.65
N GLY A 374 -8.70 -23.55 4.27
CA GLY A 374 -9.43 -24.80 4.53
C GLY A 374 -8.93 -25.50 5.79
N PRO A 375 -9.68 -26.45 6.33
CA PRO A 375 -9.34 -27.06 7.60
C PRO A 375 -8.08 -27.92 7.52
N SER A 376 -7.33 -27.98 8.61
CA SER A 376 -6.25 -28.96 8.79
C SER A 376 -6.79 -30.30 9.27
N ASP A 377 -6.11 -31.39 8.91
CA ASP A 377 -6.37 -32.73 9.46
C ASP A 377 -6.00 -32.85 10.96
N LEU A 378 -5.27 -31.88 11.52
CA LEU A 378 -5.01 -31.79 12.96
C LEU A 378 -6.23 -31.27 13.74
N SER A 379 -7.17 -30.61 13.06
CA SER A 379 -8.38 -30.10 13.71
C SER A 379 -9.35 -31.22 14.05
N SER A 380 -9.87 -31.23 15.28
CA SER A 380 -10.98 -32.13 15.64
C SER A 380 -12.25 -31.77 14.86
N PRO A 381 -13.15 -32.71 14.56
CA PRO A 381 -14.39 -32.43 13.80
C PRO A 381 -15.25 -31.29 14.39
N LEU A 382 -15.22 -31.14 15.73
CA LEU A 382 -15.94 -30.08 16.46
C LEU A 382 -15.28 -28.71 16.38
N ARG A 383 -13.98 -28.63 16.09
CA ARG A 383 -13.19 -27.38 16.02
C ARG A 383 -12.74 -27.02 14.61
N MET A 384 -13.08 -27.85 13.64
CA MET A 384 -12.72 -27.66 12.24
C MET A 384 -13.25 -26.32 11.71
N ASN A 385 -12.32 -25.44 11.36
CA ASN A 385 -12.57 -24.09 10.85
C ASN A 385 -11.33 -23.58 10.11
N ALA A 386 -11.47 -22.46 9.41
CA ALA A 386 -10.41 -21.71 8.77
C ALA A 386 -10.85 -20.25 8.66
N ILE A 387 -9.93 -19.30 8.80
CA ILE A 387 -10.25 -17.87 8.80
C ILE A 387 -9.32 -17.06 7.90
N LEU A 388 -9.82 -15.92 7.44
CA LEU A 388 -9.03 -14.86 6.81
C LEU A 388 -9.64 -13.50 7.21
N ASN A 389 -8.80 -12.55 7.63
CA ASN A 389 -9.23 -11.22 8.07
C ASN A 389 -9.03 -10.14 6.99
N GLY A 390 -8.01 -10.29 6.16
CA GLY A 390 -7.72 -9.36 5.07
C GLY A 390 -6.78 -9.96 4.04
N ALA A 391 -6.74 -9.36 2.85
CA ALA A 391 -5.80 -9.72 1.80
C ALA A 391 -5.34 -8.48 1.03
N GLU A 392 -4.05 -8.42 0.70
CA GLU A 392 -3.50 -7.46 -0.25
C GLU A 392 -2.79 -8.21 -1.38
N ILE A 393 -3.03 -7.79 -2.61
CA ILE A 393 -2.36 -8.33 -3.81
C ILE A 393 -1.67 -7.18 -4.50
N MET A 394 -0.35 -7.25 -4.56
CA MET A 394 0.51 -6.23 -5.14
C MET A 394 1.32 -6.83 -6.28
N LYS A 395 1.24 -6.25 -7.47
CA LYS A 395 2.02 -6.65 -8.62
C LYS A 395 3.47 -6.23 -8.44
N ILE A 396 4.39 -7.15 -8.65
CA ILE A 396 5.83 -6.86 -8.66
C ILE A 396 6.17 -6.34 -10.05
N ALA A 397 6.48 -5.04 -10.14
CA ALA A 397 6.80 -4.41 -11.41
C ALA A 397 8.12 -4.98 -11.94
N THR A 398 8.13 -5.36 -13.22
CA THR A 398 9.36 -5.74 -13.91
C THR A 398 10.11 -4.47 -14.25
N LEU A 399 11.37 -4.37 -13.84
CA LEU A 399 12.23 -3.23 -14.12
C LEU A 399 12.44 -3.08 -15.64
N ALA A 400 11.57 -2.33 -16.31
CA ALA A 400 11.78 -1.85 -17.66
C ALA A 400 12.28 -0.41 -17.56
N SER A 401 13.56 -0.19 -17.88
CA SER A 401 14.03 1.16 -18.19
C SER A 401 13.39 1.57 -19.50
N LEU A 402 12.59 2.64 -19.49
CA LEU A 402 12.23 3.30 -20.74
C LEU A 402 13.51 3.91 -21.32
N PRO A 403 13.73 3.85 -22.65
CA PRO A 403 14.84 4.56 -23.27
C PRO A 403 14.64 6.05 -23.01
N MET A 404 15.37 6.60 -22.05
CA MET A 404 15.50 8.04 -21.92
C MET A 404 16.31 8.52 -23.12
N ASP A 405 15.76 9.43 -23.91
CA ASP A 405 16.52 10.13 -24.94
C ASP A 405 17.79 10.70 -24.29
N LYS A 406 18.96 10.18 -24.70
CA LYS A 406 20.25 10.70 -24.26
C LYS A 406 20.28 12.18 -24.63
N LYS A 407 20.12 13.07 -23.63
CA LYS A 407 20.42 14.49 -23.78
C LYS A 407 21.89 14.57 -24.18
N LYS A 408 22.18 14.90 -25.45
CA LYS A 408 23.54 15.18 -25.90
C LYS A 408 24.07 16.35 -25.07
N SER A 409 24.92 16.05 -24.08
CA SER A 409 25.67 17.09 -23.39
C SER A 409 26.83 17.50 -24.29
N HIS A 410 26.74 18.66 -24.94
CA HIS A 410 27.90 19.28 -25.55
C HIS A 410 28.83 19.76 -24.44
N VAL A 411 29.89 18.99 -24.16
CA VAL A 411 30.99 19.39 -23.28
C VAL A 411 31.95 20.22 -24.12
N TRP A 412 31.99 21.52 -23.88
CA TRP A 412 33.03 22.39 -24.45
C TRP A 412 34.27 22.33 -23.55
N ILE A 413 35.33 21.67 -24.04
CA ILE A 413 36.64 21.68 -23.36
C ILE A 413 37.40 22.94 -23.81
N LEU A 414 37.51 23.93 -22.92
CA LEU A 414 38.37 25.10 -23.11
C LEU A 414 39.78 24.77 -22.60
N VAL A 415 40.67 24.32 -23.49
CA VAL A 415 42.11 24.19 -23.20
C VAL A 415 42.76 25.57 -23.39
N GLY A 416 43.04 26.25 -22.28
CA GLY A 416 43.85 27.45 -22.28
C GLY A 416 45.34 27.12 -22.32
N SER A 417 46.04 27.50 -23.39
CA SER A 417 47.49 27.71 -23.37
C SER A 417 47.92 28.70 -24.46
N ALA A 418 48.88 29.53 -24.09
CA ALA A 418 49.35 30.69 -24.84
C ALA A 418 50.11 30.32 -26.13
N LEU A 419 49.99 31.23 -27.10
CA LEU A 419 50.74 31.38 -28.37
C LEU A 419 50.13 30.72 -29.62
N ALA A 420 49.44 31.58 -30.38
CA ALA A 420 49.26 31.60 -31.84
C ALA A 420 48.66 30.36 -32.56
N GLY A 421 47.39 30.50 -32.96
CA GLY A 421 46.75 29.75 -34.05
C GLY A 421 45.46 29.03 -33.65
N TYR A 422 44.30 29.54 -34.07
CA TYR A 422 43.00 28.87 -33.88
C TYR A 422 42.78 27.80 -34.96
N GLN A 423 42.52 26.57 -34.54
CA GLN A 423 41.66 25.61 -35.25
C GLN A 423 40.72 24.98 -34.22
N VAL A 424 39.43 24.92 -34.55
CA VAL A 424 38.39 24.21 -33.78
C VAL A 424 38.26 22.83 -34.42
N GLU A 425 38.46 21.78 -33.63
CA GLU A 425 38.24 20.40 -34.03
C GLU A 425 37.05 19.86 -33.22
N GLU A 426 36.07 19.29 -33.92
CA GLU A 426 34.83 18.75 -33.38
C GLU A 426 34.99 17.23 -33.36
N GLU A 427 35.12 16.63 -32.17
CA GLU A 427 35.22 15.17 -32.01
C GLU A 427 33.85 14.61 -31.58
N GLU A 428 33.23 13.80 -32.45
CA GLU A 428 32.10 12.94 -32.10
C GLU A 428 32.63 11.63 -31.52
N GLU A 429 32.44 11.42 -30.21
CA GLU A 429 32.76 10.15 -29.55
C GLU A 429 31.54 9.20 -29.64
N GLU A 430 31.65 8.20 -30.51
CA GLU A 430 30.66 7.14 -30.69
C GLU A 430 31.03 5.93 -29.81
N GLU A 431 30.51 5.86 -28.58
CA GLU A 431 30.67 4.69 -27.72
C GLU A 431 29.90 3.48 -28.29
N ARG A 432 30.66 2.47 -28.71
CA ARG A 432 30.16 1.20 -29.26
C ARG A 432 30.20 0.10 -28.19
N ASN A 433 29.03 -0.52 -28.00
CA ASN A 433 28.65 -1.73 -27.23
C ASN A 433 28.49 -1.63 -25.72
#